data_AF-A0A6J3CE74-F1
#
_entry.id   AF-A0A6J3CE74-F1
#
_cell.length_a   1.000
_cell.length_b   1.000
_cell.length_c   1.000
_cell.angle_alpha   90.00
_cell.angle_beta   90.00
_cell.angle_gamma   90.00
#
_symmetry.space_group_name_H-M   'P 1'
#
loop_
_entity.id
_entity.type
_entity.pdbx_description
1 polymer ?
#
loop_
_entity_poly.entity_id
_entity_poly.type
_entity_poly.pdbx_seq_one_letter_code
_entity_poly.pdbx_strand_id
1 'polypeptide(L)'
;MEYKYALNKSDIDSIWNFKSKEEYVDKWFLMESPIPILAIWVAYILFVLKIGPETMKKRPAFQLRNVIILYNAVQVIVSILLFNLGMSILQDVGYMHVTCQHDDKTERKVPQVIERVMRVYVVVNK
;
A
#
# COMPACT_ATOMS: atom_id res chain seq x y z
N MET A 1 -4.42 -29.63 36.15
CA MET A 1 -5.08 -28.72 35.20
C MET A 1 -4.12 -28.50 34.05
N GLU A 2 -4.29 -29.27 32.97
CA GLU A 2 -3.44 -29.18 31.77
C GLU A 2 -4.10 -28.27 30.74
N TYR A 3 -3.30 -27.38 30.16
CA TYR A 3 -3.68 -26.35 29.19
C TYR A 3 -4.02 -27.00 27.84
N LYS A 4 -5.30 -27.21 27.54
CA LYS A 4 -5.78 -27.76 26.26
C LYS A 4 -5.91 -26.68 25.16
N TYR A 5 -4.82 -26.00 24.84
CA TYR A 5 -4.73 -25.13 23.66
C TYR A 5 -3.46 -25.47 22.86
N ALA A 6 -3.31 -26.72 22.45
CA ALA A 6 -2.30 -27.06 21.46
C ALA A 6 -2.86 -26.69 20.08
N LEU A 7 -2.38 -25.58 19.50
CA LEU A 7 -2.63 -25.22 18.11
C LEU A 7 -2.19 -26.38 17.20
N ASN A 8 -3.11 -26.89 16.39
CA ASN A 8 -2.82 -27.97 15.46
C ASN A 8 -1.95 -27.45 14.32
N LYS A 9 -0.99 -28.26 13.85
CA LYS A 9 -0.05 -27.86 12.79
C LYS A 9 -0.76 -27.46 11.49
N SER A 10 -1.86 -28.13 11.15
CA SER A 10 -2.70 -27.77 10.00
C SER A 10 -3.32 -26.38 10.12
N ASP A 11 -3.68 -25.97 11.33
CA ASP A 11 -4.30 -24.67 11.58
C ASP A 11 -3.24 -23.56 11.43
N ILE A 12 -2.02 -23.82 11.89
CA ILE A 12 -0.86 -22.94 11.69
C ILE A 12 -0.55 -22.81 10.19
N ASP A 13 -0.54 -23.91 9.44
CA ASP A 13 -0.26 -23.89 8.01
C ASP A 13 -1.34 -23.11 7.23
N SER A 14 -2.60 -23.14 7.68
CA SER A 14 -3.67 -22.35 7.05
C SER A 14 -3.53 -20.84 7.25
N ILE A 15 -2.94 -20.39 8.37
CA ILE A 15 -2.68 -18.97 8.66
C ILE A 15 -1.64 -18.39 7.70
N TRP A 16 -0.71 -19.20 7.20
CA TRP A 16 0.33 -18.76 6.27
C TRP A 16 -0.06 -18.83 4.79
N ASN A 17 -1.29 -19.25 4.47
CA ASN A 17 -1.81 -19.29 3.10
C ASN A 17 -2.38 -17.92 2.66
N PHE A 18 -1.50 -16.94 2.45
CA PHE A 18 -1.83 -15.57 2.00
C PHE A 18 -2.06 -15.46 0.49
N LYS A 19 -2.73 -16.44 -0.12
CA LYS A 19 -3.02 -16.40 -1.56
C LYS A 19 -4.24 -15.53 -1.81
N SER A 20 -4.12 -14.50 -2.64
CA SER A 20 -5.26 -13.65 -2.97
C SER A 20 -6.22 -14.35 -3.94
N LYS A 21 -7.46 -13.85 -4.00
CA LYS A 21 -8.49 -14.36 -4.92
C LYS A 21 -8.10 -14.12 -6.39
N GLU A 22 -7.21 -13.15 -6.63
CA GLU A 22 -6.84 -12.64 -7.93
C GLU A 22 -5.34 -12.85 -8.19
N GLU A 23 -4.98 -13.77 -9.09
CA GLU A 23 -3.59 -14.20 -9.31
C GLU A 23 -2.64 -13.07 -9.75
N TYR A 24 -3.17 -11.95 -10.28
CA TYR A 24 -2.36 -10.79 -10.65
C TYR A 24 -1.88 -9.98 -9.44
N VAL A 25 -2.61 -10.01 -8.32
CA VAL A 25 -2.26 -9.29 -7.09
C VAL A 25 -1.08 -9.96 -6.38
N ASP A 26 -1.03 -11.29 -6.40
CA ASP A 26 0.08 -12.05 -5.81
C ASP A 26 1.43 -11.78 -6.51
N LYS A 27 1.39 -11.37 -7.78
CA LYS A 27 2.59 -11.02 -8.58
C LYS A 27 3.11 -9.61 -8.29
N TRP A 28 2.42 -8.82 -7.46
CA TRP A 28 2.83 -7.46 -7.16
C TRP A 28 4.02 -7.41 -6.19
N PHE A 29 4.86 -6.40 -6.38
CA PHE A 29 6.02 -6.15 -5.53
C PHE A 29 5.58 -5.96 -4.07
N LEU A 30 6.13 -6.78 -3.15
CA LEU A 30 5.80 -6.83 -1.72
C LEU A 30 4.43 -7.46 -1.34
N MET A 31 3.66 -8.03 -2.28
CA MET A 31 2.35 -8.66 -2.02
C MET A 31 2.38 -10.19 -1.96
N GLU A 32 3.48 -10.83 -2.38
CA GLU A 32 3.63 -12.30 -2.36
C GLU A 32 3.54 -12.90 -0.95
N SER A 33 3.90 -12.12 0.08
CA SER A 33 3.84 -12.53 1.48
C SER A 33 3.69 -11.29 2.36
N PRO A 34 3.10 -11.38 3.57
CA PRO A 34 3.11 -10.27 4.53
C PRO A 34 4.49 -10.02 5.15
N ILE A 35 5.44 -10.97 5.03
CA ILE A 35 6.76 -10.90 5.66
C ILE A 35 7.58 -9.67 5.22
N PRO A 36 7.71 -9.34 3.92
CA PRO A 36 8.45 -8.16 3.46
C PRO A 36 7.89 -6.84 4.00
N ILE A 37 6.56 -6.72 4.09
CA ILE A 37 5.90 -5.51 4.62
C ILE A 37 6.21 -5.36 6.11
N LEU A 38 6.08 -6.45 6.88
CA LEU A 38 6.40 -6.46 8.31
C LEU A 38 7.87 -6.13 8.57
N ALA A 39 8.79 -6.65 7.74
CA ALA A 39 10.21 -6.33 7.84
C ALA A 39 10.49 -4.83 7.65
N ILE A 40 9.86 -4.21 6.64
CA ILE A 40 9.98 -2.76 6.39
C ILE A 40 9.43 -1.95 7.57
N TRP A 41 8.29 -2.36 8.13
CA TRP A 41 7.68 -1.72 9.30
C TRP A 41 8.60 -1.75 10.53
N VAL A 42 9.13 -2.92 10.85
CA VAL A 42 10.06 -3.09 11.98
C VAL A 42 11.33 -2.27 11.76
N ALA A 43 11.91 -2.31 10.55
CA ALA A 43 13.09 -1.51 10.21
C ALA A 43 12.82 -0.01 10.34
N TYR A 44 11.66 0.47 9.88
CA TYR A 44 11.26 1.87 10.00
C TYR A 44 11.17 2.32 11.46
N ILE A 45 10.48 1.53 12.31
CA ILE A 45 10.33 1.86 13.74
C ILE A 45 11.69 1.90 14.45
N LEU A 46 12.56 0.92 14.18
CA LEU A 46 13.91 0.90 14.75
C LEU A 46 14.74 2.11 14.30
N PHE A 47 14.63 2.49 13.02
CA PHE A 47 15.31 3.65 12.49
C PHE A 47 14.82 4.95 13.12
N VAL A 48 13.49 5.17 13.19
CA VAL A 48 12.90 6.42 13.70
C VAL A 48 13.04 6.56 15.22
N LEU A 49 12.96 5.49 16.00
CA LEU A 49 12.97 5.58 17.46
C LEU A 49 14.36 5.44 18.09
N LYS A 50 15.27 4.69 17.47
CA LYS A 50 16.61 4.45 18.04
C LYS A 50 17.67 5.21 17.27
N ILE A 51 17.84 4.88 15.99
CA ILE A 51 18.97 5.34 15.17
C ILE A 51 18.89 6.85 14.90
N GLY A 52 17.71 7.34 14.55
CA GLY A 52 17.44 8.75 14.25
C GLY A 52 17.78 9.66 15.45
N PRO A 53 17.14 9.48 16.62
CA PRO A 53 17.37 10.31 17.80
C PRO A 53 18.82 10.24 18.27
N GLU A 54 19.45 9.06 18.24
CA GLU A 54 20.85 8.91 18.66
C GLU A 54 21.82 9.65 17.74
N THR A 55 21.56 9.65 16.43
CA THR A 55 22.37 10.40 15.45
C THR A 55 22.14 11.91 15.55
N MET A 56 20.91 12.35 15.87
CA MET A 56 20.54 13.76 16.02
C MET A 56 21.02 14.38 17.34
N LYS A 57 21.34 13.60 18.37
CA LYS A 57 21.90 14.13 19.64
C LYS A 57 23.22 14.89 19.45
N LYS A 58 24.00 14.55 18.43
CA LYS A 58 25.34 15.11 18.19
C LYS A 58 25.36 16.14 17.05
N ARG A 59 24.22 16.51 16.47
CA ARG A 59 24.14 17.38 15.27
C ARG A 59 22.95 18.36 15.35
N PRO A 60 23.08 19.59 14.85
CA PRO A 60 21.94 20.50 14.73
C PRO A 60 20.89 19.96 13.73
N ALA A 61 19.64 20.40 13.87
CA ALA A 61 18.54 19.97 13.01
C ALA A 61 18.82 20.26 11.52
N PHE A 62 18.57 19.28 10.66
CA PHE A 62 18.74 19.43 9.22
C PHE A 62 17.71 20.42 8.64
N GLN A 63 18.16 21.39 7.86
CA GLN A 63 17.28 22.30 7.14
C GLN A 63 16.73 21.62 5.87
N LEU A 64 15.67 20.82 6.02
CA LEU A 64 15.04 20.07 4.93
C LEU A 64 13.91 20.84 4.23
N ARG A 65 13.81 22.16 4.43
CA ARG A 65 12.67 22.97 3.98
C ARG A 65 12.38 22.81 2.49
N ASN A 66 13.40 22.89 1.64
CA ASN A 66 13.23 22.76 0.18
C ASN A 66 12.83 21.33 -0.22
N VAL A 67 13.35 20.31 0.47
CA VAL A 67 13.02 18.90 0.24
C VAL A 67 11.56 18.64 0.60
N ILE A 68 11.09 19.18 1.73
CA ILE A 68 9.70 19.04 2.18
C ILE A 68 8.74 19.76 1.22
N ILE A 69 9.09 20.96 0.75
CA ILE A 69 8.29 21.69 -0.23
C ILE A 69 8.17 20.88 -1.53
N LEU A 70 9.28 20.33 -2.03
CA LEU A 70 9.28 19.50 -3.24
C LEU A 70 8.44 18.23 -3.06
N TYR A 71 8.57 17.55 -1.92
CA TYR A 71 7.79 16.37 -1.59
C TYR A 71 6.28 16.67 -1.63
N ASN A 72 5.84 17.72 -0.94
CA ASN A 72 4.43 18.11 -0.93
C ASN A 72 3.92 18.49 -2.33
N ALA A 73 4.74 19.16 -3.14
CA ALA A 73 4.38 19.51 -4.52
C ALA A 73 4.16 18.26 -5.39
N VAL A 74 5.06 17.28 -5.30
CA VAL A 74 4.94 15.99 -5.99
C VAL A 74 3.68 15.24 -5.52
N GLN A 75 3.41 15.24 -4.21
CA GLN A 75 2.24 14.58 -3.63
C GLN A 75 0.92 15.18 -4.16
N VAL A 76 0.85 16.50 -4.32
CA VAL A 76 -0.32 17.18 -4.91
C VAL A 76 -0.49 16.82 -6.38
N ILE A 77 0.60 16.83 -7.18
CA ILE A 77 0.55 16.45 -8.61
C ILE A 77 0.01 15.03 -8.76
N VAL A 78 0.53 14.09 -7.96
CA VAL A 78 0.09 12.69 -7.98
C VAL A 78 -1.39 12.60 -7.61
N SER A 79 -1.82 13.34 -6.59
CA SER A 79 -3.24 13.35 -6.17
C SER A 79 -4.17 13.87 -7.28
N ILE A 80 -3.76 14.89 -8.03
CA ILE A 80 -4.52 15.40 -9.20
C ILE A 80 -4.60 14.34 -10.30
N LEU A 81 -3.50 13.64 -10.60
CA LEU A 81 -3.49 12.55 -11.58
C LEU A 81 -4.47 11.43 -11.18
N LEU A 82 -4.48 11.07 -9.89
CA LEU A 82 -5.42 10.06 -9.37
C LEU A 82 -6.87 10.52 -9.48
N PHE A 83 -7.12 11.78 -9.14
CA PHE A 83 -8.46 12.36 -9.22
C PHE A 83 -8.99 12.38 -10.66
N ASN A 84 -8.19 12.82 -11.63
CA ASN A 84 -8.59 12.84 -13.04
C ASN A 84 -8.89 11.43 -13.57
N LEU A 85 -8.09 10.45 -13.16
CA LEU A 85 -8.28 9.07 -13.54
C LEU A 85 -9.54 8.47 -12.93
N GLY A 86 -9.78 8.69 -11.63
CA GLY A 86 -11.02 8.30 -10.97
C GLY A 86 -12.24 8.97 -11.60
N MET A 87 -12.14 10.24 -11.98
CA MET A 87 -13.19 10.98 -12.69
C MET A 87 -13.48 10.37 -14.07
N SER A 88 -12.47 9.98 -14.83
CA SER A 88 -12.66 9.31 -16.13
C SER A 88 -13.38 7.96 -16.00
N ILE A 89 -13.04 7.17 -14.97
CA ILE A 89 -13.73 5.92 -14.67
C ILE A 89 -15.18 6.21 -14.30
N LEU A 90 -15.43 7.19 -13.41
CA LEU A 90 -16.77 7.60 -12.99
C LEU A 90 -17.64 8.09 -14.15
N GLN A 91 -17.05 8.70 -15.18
CA GLN A 91 -17.76 9.10 -16.39
C GLN A 91 -18.13 7.88 -17.25
N ASP A 92 -17.22 6.91 -17.38
CA ASP A 92 -17.44 5.68 -18.17
C ASP A 92 -18.49 4.76 -17.54
N VAL A 93 -18.52 4.62 -16.21
CA VAL A 93 -19.58 3.90 -15.48
C VAL A 93 -20.82 4.77 -15.20
N GLY A 94 -20.76 6.08 -15.39
CA GLY A 94 -21.84 7.00 -15.04
C GLY A 94 -21.88 7.36 -13.54
N TYR A 95 -22.34 8.59 -13.25
CA TYR A 95 -22.27 9.21 -11.93
C TYR A 95 -23.09 8.51 -10.82
N MET A 96 -24.04 7.63 -11.17
CA MET A 96 -24.79 6.78 -10.25
C MET A 96 -25.16 5.46 -10.94
N HIS A 97 -24.59 4.35 -10.49
CA HIS A 97 -25.13 3.02 -10.80
C HIS A 97 -26.20 2.66 -9.78
N VAL A 98 -27.48 2.74 -10.20
CA VAL A 98 -28.63 2.25 -9.41
C VAL A 98 -28.79 0.72 -9.57
N THR A 99 -28.02 0.10 -10.46
CA THR A 99 -28.01 -1.34 -10.73
C THR A 99 -26.58 -1.89 -10.70
N CYS A 100 -26.42 -3.16 -10.32
CA CYS A 100 -25.12 -3.83 -10.37
C CYS A 100 -24.68 -3.98 -11.84
N GLN A 101 -23.59 -3.31 -12.24
CA GLN A 101 -22.97 -3.48 -13.55
C GLN A 101 -21.75 -4.38 -13.42
N HIS A 102 -21.89 -5.63 -13.84
CA HIS A 102 -20.77 -6.52 -14.09
C HIS A 102 -20.42 -6.38 -15.57
N ASP A 103 -19.54 -5.41 -15.88
CA ASP A 103 -19.03 -5.20 -17.23
C ASP A 103 -17.58 -5.71 -17.32
N ASP A 104 -17.39 -6.80 -18.06
CA ASP A 104 -16.10 -7.49 -18.29
C ASP A 104 -14.98 -6.59 -18.85
N LYS A 105 -15.33 -5.42 -19.44
CA LYS A 105 -14.35 -4.44 -19.94
C LYS A 105 -13.89 -3.50 -18.83
N THR A 106 -14.81 -3.05 -17.99
CA THR A 106 -14.54 -2.25 -16.80
C THR A 106 -13.73 -3.06 -15.79
N GLU A 107 -14.06 -4.33 -15.57
CA GLU A 107 -13.33 -5.22 -14.66
C GLU A 107 -11.88 -5.50 -15.06
N ARG A 108 -11.48 -5.35 -16.33
CA ARG A 108 -10.07 -5.50 -16.73
C ARG A 108 -9.28 -4.19 -16.71
N LYS A 109 -9.91 -3.07 -17.03
CA LYS A 109 -9.26 -1.76 -17.06
C LYS A 109 -9.04 -1.20 -15.65
N VAL A 110 -10.05 -1.33 -14.79
CA VAL A 110 -10.02 -0.76 -13.44
C VAL A 110 -8.88 -1.34 -12.59
N PRO A 111 -8.64 -2.67 -12.52
CA PRO A 111 -7.52 -3.22 -11.76
C PRO A 111 -6.15 -2.83 -12.30
N GLN A 112 -5.96 -2.74 -13.62
CA GLN A 112 -4.68 -2.33 -14.23
C GLN A 112 -4.37 -0.85 -13.96
N VAL A 113 -5.41 -0.03 -13.99
CA VAL A 113 -5.32 1.40 -13.69
C VAL A 113 -5.07 1.61 -12.20
N ILE A 114 -5.83 0.93 -11.34
CA ILE A 114 -5.64 0.92 -9.88
C ILE A 114 -4.23 0.40 -9.54
N GLU A 115 -3.71 -0.62 -10.23
CA GLU A 115 -2.35 -1.11 -10.02
C GLU A 115 -1.31 0.00 -10.27
N ARG A 116 -1.38 0.65 -11.43
CA ARG A 116 -0.43 1.72 -11.79
C ARG A 116 -0.51 2.89 -10.81
N VAL A 117 -1.72 3.24 -10.41
CA VAL A 117 -2.01 4.26 -9.41
C VAL A 117 -1.45 3.88 -8.05
N MET A 118 -1.78 2.69 -7.56
CA MET A 118 -1.40 2.22 -6.23
C MET A 118 0.11 2.05 -6.14
N ARG A 119 0.76 1.60 -7.22
CA ARG A 119 2.23 1.54 -7.32
C ARG A 119 2.87 2.93 -7.18
N VAL A 120 2.32 3.95 -7.84
CA VAL A 120 2.82 5.33 -7.72
C VAL A 120 2.48 5.92 -6.35
N TYR A 121 1.27 5.67 -5.84
CA TYR A 121 0.79 6.22 -4.58
C TYR A 121 1.56 5.67 -3.37
N VAL A 122 1.81 4.36 -3.31
CA VAL A 122 2.62 3.74 -2.25
C VAL A 122 4.06 4.27 -2.26
N VAL A 123 4.58 4.66 -3.42
CA VAL A 123 5.92 5.26 -3.53
C VAL A 123 5.93 6.74 -3.12
N VAL A 124 4.83 7.47 -3.36
CA VAL A 124 4.75 8.92 -3.14
C VAL A 124 4.23 9.29 -1.75
N ASN A 125 3.31 8.52 -1.17
CA ASN A 125 2.65 8.81 0.11
C ASN A 125 3.24 8.00 1.28
N LYS A 126 4.56 7.84 1.31
CA LYS A 126 5.26 7.14 2.38
C LYS A 126 6.21 8.05 3.14
#